data_AF-A0A1M5NUN7-F1
#
_entry.id   AF-A0A1M5NUN7-F1
#
_cell.length_a   1.000
_cell.length_b   1.000
_cell.length_c   1.000
_cell.angle_alpha   90.00
_cell.angle_beta   90.00
_cell.angle_gamma   90.00
#
_symmetry.space_group_name_H-M   'P 1'
#
loop_
_entity.id
_entity.type
_entity.pdbx_description
1 polymer ?
#
loop_
_entity_poly.entity_id
_entity_poly.type
_entity_poly.pdbx_seq_one_letter_code
_entity_poly.pdbx_strand_id
1 'polypeptide(L)'
;MKRLVLLSSFALLVMTTAFAQQAPTSPVYWVVETNPRNIPYSVVRFYDASNTLVHEVTIDGVYINIKKAKYRKKLDLLLRQYNERGMSASKKHRSKRSI
;
A
#
# COMPACT_ATOMS: atom_id res chain seq x y z
N MET A 1 17.25 28.75 41.45
CA MET A 1 17.93 28.74 40.13
C MET A 1 18.12 27.34 39.52
N LYS A 2 17.99 26.23 40.25
CA LYS A 2 18.16 24.87 39.70
C LYS A 2 16.92 24.31 38.98
N ARG A 3 15.72 24.79 39.34
CA ARG A 3 14.43 24.34 38.78
C ARG A 3 14.14 24.89 37.37
N LEU A 4 14.71 26.05 37.03
CA LEU A 4 14.57 26.66 35.69
C LEU A 4 15.39 25.91 34.63
N VAL A 5 16.57 25.39 35.01
CA VAL A 5 17.44 24.58 34.12
C VAL A 5 16.81 23.23 33.79
N LEU A 6 16.07 22.64 34.73
CA LEU A 6 15.33 21.38 34.53
C LEU A 6 14.11 21.53 33.61
N LEU A 7 13.48 22.72 33.58
CA LEU A 7 12.36 23.00 32.69
C LEU A 7 12.83 23.27 31.25
N SER A 8 13.99 23.91 31.06
CA SER A 8 14.53 24.14 29.72
C SER A 8 15.04 22.86 29.05
N SER A 9 15.56 21.89 29.81
CA SER A 9 16.02 20.61 29.25
C SER A 9 14.87 19.69 28.82
N PHE A 10 13.69 19.79 29.46
CA PHE A 10 12.51 19.02 29.06
C PHE A 10 11.89 19.55 27.76
N ALA A 11 11.94 20.87 27.53
CA ALA A 11 11.41 21.49 26.31
C ALA A 11 12.18 21.09 25.03
N LEU A 12 13.48 20.81 25.14
CA LEU A 12 14.29 20.38 24.00
C LEU A 12 13.98 18.94 23.54
N LEU A 13 13.49 18.07 24.43
CA LEU A 13 13.20 16.67 24.12
C LEU A 13 11.91 16.50 23.29
N VAL A 14 10.99 17.46 23.36
CA VAL A 14 9.69 17.40 22.69
C VAL A 14 9.78 17.74 21.19
N MET A 15 10.84 18.43 20.75
CA MET A 15 10.99 18.82 19.34
C MET A 15 11.51 17.70 18.42
N THR A 16 12.00 16.58 18.96
CA THR A 16 12.56 15.49 18.13
C THR A 16 11.54 14.44 17.69
N THR A 17 10.31 14.45 18.21
CA THR A 17 9.31 13.41 17.89
C THR A 17 8.46 13.69 16.64
N ALA A 18 8.69 14.79 15.91
CA ALA A 18 7.83 15.20 14.80
C ALA A 18 8.09 14.50 13.46
N PHE A 19 9.22 13.79 13.31
CA PHE A 19 9.55 13.06 12.08
C PHE A 19 9.33 11.56 12.26
N ALA A 20 8.09 11.16 12.51
CA ALA A 20 7.68 9.79 12.25
C ALA A 20 7.93 9.51 10.76
N GLN A 21 8.99 8.77 10.45
CA GLN A 21 9.34 8.34 9.10
C GLN A 21 8.08 7.78 8.44
N GLN A 22 7.65 8.40 7.34
CA GLN A 22 6.70 7.77 6.44
C GLN A 22 7.35 6.47 6.01
N ALA A 23 6.89 5.36 6.57
CA ALA A 23 7.34 4.04 6.16
C ALA A 23 7.19 4.02 4.63
N PRO A 24 8.27 3.78 3.86
CA PRO A 24 8.12 3.59 2.44
C PRO A 24 7.12 2.45 2.30
N THR A 25 5.97 2.72 1.66
CA THR A 25 5.03 1.66 1.29
C THR A 25 5.84 0.63 0.52
N SER A 26 6.07 -0.53 1.13
CA SER A 26 6.83 -1.61 0.53
C SER A 26 6.32 -1.84 -0.89
N PRO A 27 7.20 -2.01 -1.89
CA PRO A 27 6.76 -2.21 -3.25
C PRO A 27 5.85 -3.43 -3.31
N VAL A 28 4.61 -3.22 -3.74
CA VAL A 28 3.63 -4.28 -3.99
C VAL A 28 3.74 -4.66 -5.47
N TYR A 29 3.74 -5.97 -5.75
CA TYR A 29 3.77 -6.50 -7.10
C TYR A 29 2.57 -7.41 -7.37
N TRP A 30 2.30 -7.69 -8.64
CA TRP A 30 1.17 -8.52 -9.07
C TRP A 30 1.61 -9.84 -9.70
N VAL A 31 0.81 -10.88 -9.50
CA VAL A 31 0.91 -12.20 -10.17
C VAL A 31 -0.46 -12.52 -10.77
N VAL A 32 -0.48 -13.15 -11.95
CA VAL A 32 -1.73 -13.53 -12.61
C VAL A 32 -1.76 -15.03 -12.85
N GLU A 33 -2.83 -15.67 -12.40
CA GLU A 33 -3.19 -17.05 -12.74
C GLU A 33 -4.40 -17.04 -13.67
N THR A 34 -4.35 -17.84 -14.73
CA THR A 34 -5.42 -17.88 -15.73
C THR A 34 -5.80 -19.32 -16.06
N ASN A 35 -7.09 -19.60 -16.14
CA ASN A 35 -7.61 -20.88 -16.63
C ASN A 35 -8.19 -20.71 -18.04
N PRO A 36 -7.59 -21.32 -19.09
CA PRO A 36 -8.06 -21.17 -20.45
C PRO A 36 -9.08 -22.22 -20.93
N ARG A 37 -9.38 -23.29 -20.16
CA ARG A 37 -10.00 -24.50 -20.74
C ARG A 37 -11.51 -24.70 -20.53
N ASN A 38 -12.16 -24.12 -19.50
CA ASN A 38 -13.59 -24.39 -19.22
C ASN A 38 -14.46 -23.14 -19.10
N ILE A 39 -14.07 -22.20 -18.24
CA ILE A 39 -14.68 -20.87 -18.12
C ILE A 39 -13.49 -19.93 -17.98
N PRO A 40 -13.28 -18.98 -18.90
CA PRO A 40 -12.11 -18.12 -18.81
C PRO A 40 -12.25 -17.29 -17.55
N TYR A 41 -11.32 -17.47 -16.62
CA TYR A 41 -11.16 -16.56 -15.49
C TYR A 41 -9.68 -16.28 -15.28
N SER A 42 -9.42 -15.14 -14.66
CA SER A 42 -8.10 -14.73 -14.25
C SER A 42 -8.14 -14.29 -12.81
N VAL A 43 -7.20 -14.78 -12.00
CA VAL A 43 -7.00 -14.31 -10.63
C VAL A 43 -5.76 -13.44 -10.61
N VAL A 44 -5.89 -12.21 -10.13
CA VAL A 44 -4.80 -11.27 -9.93
C VAL A 44 -4.51 -11.21 -8.44
N ARG A 45 -3.30 -11.62 -8.05
CA ARG A 45 -2.82 -11.60 -6.67
C ARG A 45 -1.80 -10.49 -6.49
N PHE A 46 -1.92 -9.73 -5.42
CA PHE A 46 -0.95 -8.73 -5.02
C PHE A 46 -0.15 -9.22 -3.83
N TYR A 47 1.17 -9.10 -3.94
CA TYR A 47 2.13 -9.50 -2.91
C TYR A 47 2.98 -8.31 -2.49
N ASP A 48 3.33 -8.24 -1.22
CA ASP A 48 4.35 -7.29 -0.74
C ASP A 48 5.78 -7.80 -1.00
N ALA A 49 6.77 -6.99 -0.64
CA ALA A 49 8.19 -7.33 -0.77
C ALA A 49 8.61 -8.57 0.05
N SER A 50 7.81 -8.99 1.03
CA SER A 50 8.04 -10.20 1.83
C SER A 50 7.35 -11.43 1.22
N ASN A 51 6.78 -11.32 0.01
CA ASN A 51 5.98 -12.33 -0.67
C ASN A 51 4.70 -12.71 0.11
N THR A 52 4.19 -11.80 0.94
CA THR A 52 2.91 -12.00 1.64
C THR A 52 1.76 -11.57 0.74
N LEU A 53 0.73 -12.41 0.60
CA LEU A 53 -0.48 -12.06 -0.13
C LEU A 53 -1.22 -10.93 0.60
N VAL A 54 -1.36 -9.77 -0.04
CA VAL A 54 -2.03 -8.60 0.53
C VAL A 54 -3.40 -8.33 -0.09
N HIS A 55 -3.65 -8.81 -1.30
CA HIS A 55 -4.94 -8.66 -1.97
C HIS A 55 -5.11 -9.68 -3.10
N GLU A 56 -6.36 -10.01 -3.40
CA GLU A 56 -6.73 -10.90 -4.50
C GLU A 56 -7.96 -10.35 -5.22
N VAL A 57 -7.94 -10.41 -6.55
CA VAL A 57 -9.06 -10.03 -7.41
C VAL A 57 -9.31 -11.13 -8.44
N THR A 58 -10.49 -11.72 -8.41
CA THR A 58 -10.95 -12.66 -9.44
C THR A 58 -11.70 -11.89 -10.52
N ILE A 59 -11.36 -12.17 -11.78
CA ILE A 59 -11.97 -11.56 -12.96
C ILE A 59 -12.58 -12.68 -13.80
N ASP A 60 -13.90 -12.81 -13.68
CA ASP A 60 -14.68 -13.82 -14.39
C ASP A 60 -14.85 -13.45 -15.87
N GLY A 61 -14.95 -14.47 -16.72
CA GLY A 61 -15.15 -14.33 -18.16
C GLY A 61 -13.93 -13.78 -18.93
N VAL A 62 -12.79 -13.55 -18.27
CA VAL A 62 -11.62 -12.91 -18.87
C VAL A 62 -10.38 -13.78 -18.75
N TYR A 63 -9.70 -13.98 -19.88
CA TYR A 63 -8.34 -14.51 -19.94
C TYR A 63 -7.33 -13.36 -20.09
N ILE A 64 -6.52 -13.15 -19.05
CA ILE A 64 -5.47 -12.12 -19.02
C ILE A 64 -4.18 -12.67 -19.61
N ASN A 65 -3.84 -12.22 -20.82
CA ASN A 65 -2.57 -12.53 -21.45
C ASN A 65 -1.50 -11.46 -21.14
N ILE A 66 -0.62 -11.73 -20.18
CA ILE A 66 0.45 -10.80 -19.76
C ILE A 66 1.47 -10.45 -20.87
N LYS A 67 1.52 -11.23 -21.96
CA LYS A 67 2.37 -10.90 -23.12
C LYS A 67 1.83 -9.70 -23.91
N LYS A 68 0.52 -9.43 -23.84
CA LYS A 68 -0.10 -8.29 -24.53
C LYS A 68 -0.03 -7.01 -23.68
N ALA A 69 0.49 -5.93 -24.26
CA ALA A 69 0.69 -4.65 -23.57
C ALA A 69 -0.61 -4.06 -22.97
N LYS A 70 -1.76 -4.25 -23.64
CA LYS A 70 -3.07 -3.82 -23.13
C LYS A 70 -3.38 -4.39 -21.74
N TYR A 71 -3.08 -5.67 -21.52
CA TYR A 71 -3.34 -6.32 -20.23
C TYR A 71 -2.35 -5.88 -19.16
N ARG A 72 -1.06 -5.71 -19.51
CA ARG A 72 -0.07 -5.14 -18.57
C ARG A 72 -0.48 -3.76 -18.08
N LYS A 73 -0.84 -2.85 -18.99
CA LYS A 73 -1.34 -1.51 -18.61
C LYS A 73 -2.54 -1.57 -17.67
N LYS A 74 -3.46 -2.52 -17.89
CA LYS A 74 -4.62 -2.70 -17.02
C LYS A 74 -4.23 -3.21 -15.63
N LEU A 75 -3.26 -4.12 -15.55
CA LEU A 75 -2.74 -4.64 -14.27
C LEU A 75 -1.96 -3.57 -13.50
N ASP A 76 -1.15 -2.76 -14.18
CA ASP A 76 -0.43 -1.63 -13.57
C ASP A 76 -1.40 -0.58 -13.02
N LEU A 77 -2.49 -0.33 -13.74
CA LEU A 77 -3.56 0.55 -13.28
C LEU A 77 -4.28 -0.02 -12.05
N LEU A 78 -4.57 -1.33 -12.02
CA LEU A 78 -5.15 -1.99 -10.85
C LEU A 78 -4.22 -1.90 -9.63
N LEU A 79 -2.91 -2.12 -9.83
CA LEU A 79 -1.91 -1.98 -8.77
C LEU A 79 -1.85 -0.55 -8.25
N ARG A 80 -1.86 0.45 -9.13
CA ARG A 80 -1.90 1.86 -8.76
C ARG A 80 -3.14 2.20 -7.94
N GLN A 81 -4.32 1.74 -8.37
CA GLN A 81 -5.57 1.94 -7.63
C GLN A 81 -5.52 1.29 -6.25
N TYR A 82 -4.95 0.10 -6.12
CA TYR A 82 -4.75 -0.56 -4.83
C TYR A 82 -3.87 0.29 -3.90
N ASN A 83 -2.73 0.77 -4.40
CA ASN A 83 -1.82 1.63 -3.63
C ASN A 83 -2.49 2.94 -3.21
N GLU A 84 -3.25 3.58 -4.09
CA GLU A 84 -3.99 4.82 -3.79
C GLU A 84 -5.09 4.62 -2.73
N ARG A 85 -5.78 3.47 -2.73
CA ARG A 85 -6.76 3.11 -1.69
C ARG A 85 -6.08 2.93 -0.33
N GLY A 86 -4.94 2.22 -0.27
CA GLY A 86 -4.16 2.06 0.95
C GLY A 86 -3.70 3.41 1.52
N MET A 87 -3.21 4.32 0.66
CA MET A 87 -2.81 5.66 1.06
C MET A 87 -3.99 6.52 1.55
N SER A 88 -5.15 6.42 0.90
CA SER A 88 -6.34 7.22 1.25
C SER A 88 -6.97 6.78 2.58
N ALA A 89 -6.99 5.48 2.86
CA ALA A 89 -7.41 4.94 4.16
C ALA A 89 -6.47 5.39 5.29
N SER A 90 -5.16 5.37 5.06
CA SER A 90 -4.15 5.85 6.01
C SER A 90 -4.27 7.35 6.31
N LYS A 91 -4.47 8.20 5.29
CA LYS A 91 -4.70 9.65 5.46
C LYS A 91 -5.96 9.96 6.28
N LYS A 92 -7.06 9.23 6.03
CA LYS A 92 -8.32 9.41 6.75
C LYS A 92 -8.21 9.04 8.23
N HIS A 93 -7.41 8.01 8.55
CA HIS A 93 -7.15 7.64 9.95
C HIS A 93 -6.34 8.72 10.70
N ARG A 94 -5.36 9.34 10.02
CA ARG A 94 -4.54 10.43 10.60
C ARG A 94 -5.35 11.70 10.90
N SER A 95 -6.32 12.04 10.05
CA SER A 95 -7.21 13.19 10.24
C SER A 95 -8.14 13.05 11.45
N LYS A 96 -8.61 11.84 11.78
CA LYS A 96 -9.53 11.60 12.92
C LYS A 96 -8.85 11.60 14.29
N ARG A 97 -7.53 11.39 14.37
CA ARG A 97 -6.76 11.43 15.62
C ARG A 97 -6.25 12.82 16.02
N SER A 98 -6.55 13.83 15.20
CA SER A 98 -6.23 15.23 15.46
C SER A 98 -7.48 15.97 15.94
N ILE A 99 -7.95 15.66 17.16
CA ILE A 99 -8.86 16.50 17.95
C ILE A 99 -8.37 16.44 19.38
#